data_AF-A0A328ATZ6-F1
#
_entry.id   AF-A0A328ATZ6-F1
#
_cell.length_a   1.000
_cell.length_b   1.000
_cell.length_c   1.000
_cell.angle_alpha   90.00
_cell.angle_beta   90.00
_cell.angle_gamma   90.00
#
_symmetry.space_group_name_H-M   'P 1'
#
loop_
_entity.id
_entity.type
_entity.pdbx_description
1 polymer ?
#
loop_
_entity_poly.entity_id
_entity_poly.type
_entity_poly.pdbx_seq_one_letter_code
_entity_poly.pdbx_strand_id
1 'polypeptide(L)'
;MPEQTPHPSHLDQSDPAKADVRDIREEADREIEAYRDLAGLVLLMPEDRWDEFLRLTGATPQGDEVEYRGVSFHKAPVTAVVAQEGF
;
A
#
# COMPACT_ATOMS: atom_id res chain seq x y z
N MET A 1 -18.01 7.87 27.23
CA MET A 1 -17.50 6.83 26.32
C MET A 1 -16.65 7.56 25.30
N PRO A 2 -15.31 7.45 25.28
CA PRO A 2 -14.51 8.23 24.34
C PRO A 2 -14.59 7.60 22.94
N GLU A 3 -14.76 8.46 21.95
CA GLU A 3 -14.84 8.19 20.52
C GLU A 3 -13.53 7.57 20.01
N GLN A 4 -13.62 6.38 19.41
CA GLN A 4 -12.48 5.75 18.75
C GLN A 4 -12.27 6.41 17.39
N THR A 5 -11.40 7.42 17.35
CA THR A 5 -10.79 7.92 16.11
C THR A 5 -10.09 6.76 15.39
N PRO A 6 -10.35 6.52 14.09
CA PRO A 6 -9.63 5.50 13.34
C PRO A 6 -8.16 5.92 13.25
N HIS A 7 -7.29 5.25 13.99
CA HIS A 7 -5.85 5.45 13.87
C HIS A 7 -5.35 4.75 12.60
N PRO A 8 -4.56 5.43 11.76
CA PRO A 8 -3.89 4.78 10.64
C PRO A 8 -2.97 3.65 11.16
N SER A 9 -3.30 2.41 10.81
CA SER A 9 -2.65 1.17 11.29
C SER A 9 -1.22 0.97 10.77
N HIS A 10 -0.69 1.92 10.01
CA HIS A 10 0.56 1.76 9.26
C HIS A 10 1.82 1.89 10.13
N LEU A 11 1.70 2.49 11.33
CA LEU A 11 2.84 2.87 12.20
C LEU A 11 3.14 1.92 13.37
N ASP A 12 2.32 0.90 13.60
CA ASP A 12 2.57 -0.04 14.70
C ASP A 12 3.40 -1.25 14.21
N GLN A 13 4.68 -1.26 14.56
CA GLN A 13 5.58 -2.41 14.35
C GLN A 13 5.26 -3.59 15.26
N SER A 14 4.38 -3.42 16.26
CA SER A 14 3.98 -4.46 17.22
C SER A 14 2.61 -5.07 16.90
N ASP A 15 2.04 -4.79 15.73
CA ASP A 15 0.78 -5.41 15.31
C ASP A 15 1.00 -6.90 14.97
N PRO A 16 0.42 -7.85 15.74
CA PRO A 16 0.50 -9.27 15.43
C PRO A 16 -0.15 -9.63 14.08
N ALA A 17 -0.95 -8.75 13.48
CA ALA A 17 -1.48 -8.92 12.14
C ALA A 17 -0.46 -8.62 11.02
N LYS A 18 0.74 -8.10 11.34
CA LYS A 18 1.90 -8.07 10.42
C LYS A 18 2.77 -9.33 10.50
N ALA A 19 2.61 -10.16 11.53
CA ALA A 19 3.42 -11.38 11.71
C ALA A 19 3.11 -12.48 10.66
N ASP A 20 1.96 -12.40 10.00
CA ASP A 20 1.51 -13.35 8.96
C ASP A 20 1.59 -12.80 7.53
N VAL A 21 2.01 -11.54 7.33
CA VAL A 21 2.19 -11.00 5.97
C VAL A 21 3.52 -11.50 5.43
N ARG A 22 3.49 -12.51 4.56
CA ARG A 22 4.71 -13.17 4.07
C ARG A 22 5.42 -12.34 3.02
N ASP A 23 4.68 -11.59 2.20
CA ASP A 23 5.20 -10.94 0.99
C ASP A 23 4.53 -9.58 0.71
N ILE A 24 5.21 -8.66 0.02
CA ILE A 24 4.73 -7.28 -0.25
C ILE A 24 3.41 -7.24 -1.03
N ARG A 25 3.16 -8.28 -1.81
CA ARG A 25 1.91 -8.44 -2.55
C ARG A 25 0.72 -8.62 -1.61
N GLU A 26 0.85 -9.43 -0.56
CA GLU A 26 -0.24 -9.65 0.41
C GLU A 26 -0.53 -8.36 1.19
N GLU A 27 0.52 -7.58 1.51
CA GLU A 27 0.38 -6.26 2.12
C GLU A 27 -0.41 -5.30 1.20
N ALA A 28 -0.04 -5.25 -0.08
CA ALA A 28 -0.73 -4.44 -1.08
C ALA A 28 -2.18 -4.90 -1.30
N ASP A 29 -2.44 -6.20 -1.39
CA ASP A 29 -3.78 -6.78 -1.53
C ASP A 29 -4.68 -6.39 -0.34
N ARG A 30 -4.14 -6.50 0.88
CA ARG A 30 -4.86 -6.12 2.11
C ARG A 30 -5.14 -4.63 2.19
N GLU A 31 -4.18 -3.80 1.76
CA GLU A 31 -4.33 -2.36 1.71
C GLU A 31 -5.44 -1.98 0.72
N ILE A 32 -5.44 -2.55 -0.50
CA ILE A 32 -6.51 -2.36 -1.49
C ILE A 32 -7.88 -2.75 -0.91
N GLU A 33 -7.97 -3.89 -0.23
CA GLU A 33 -9.22 -4.38 0.38
C GLU A 33 -9.74 -3.50 1.53
N ALA A 34 -8.86 -2.71 2.16
CA ALA A 34 -9.25 -1.76 3.19
C ALA A 34 -9.99 -0.53 2.62
N TYR A 35 -9.78 -0.19 1.34
CA TYR A 35 -10.46 0.92 0.69
C TYR A 35 -11.78 0.47 0.05
N ARG A 36 -12.85 1.23 0.32
CA ARG A 36 -14.18 0.98 -0.26
C ARG A 36 -14.29 1.49 -1.71
N ASP A 37 -13.53 2.52 -2.04
CA ASP A 37 -13.44 3.10 -3.38
C ASP A 37 -11.99 3.08 -3.84
N LEU A 38 -11.77 2.54 -5.04
CA LEU A 38 -10.45 2.42 -5.66
C LEU A 38 -10.25 3.49 -6.74
N ALA A 39 -11.29 4.25 -7.09
CA ALA A 39 -11.22 5.25 -8.14
C ALA A 39 -10.23 6.36 -7.77
N GLY A 40 -9.14 6.45 -8.52
CA GLY A 40 -8.08 7.43 -8.26
C GLY A 40 -7.23 7.15 -7.02
N LEU A 41 -7.35 5.95 -6.42
CA LEU A 41 -6.49 5.56 -5.32
C LEU A 41 -5.06 5.37 -5.82
N VAL A 42 -4.13 6.05 -5.16
CA VAL A 42 -2.70 5.92 -5.38
C VAL A 42 -2.06 5.40 -4.09
N LEU A 43 -1.38 4.26 -4.18
CA LEU A 43 -0.63 3.69 -3.06
C LEU A 43 0.87 3.87 -3.29
N LEU A 44 1.59 4.12 -2.21
CA LEU A 44 3.04 4.28 -2.27
C LEU A 44 3.72 2.95 -1.96
N MET A 45 4.64 2.56 -2.82
CA MET A 45 5.44 1.35 -2.70
C MET A 45 6.88 1.72 -2.33
N PRO A 46 7.40 1.20 -1.21
CA PRO A 46 8.79 1.39 -0.83
C PRO A 46 9.78 1.01 -1.93
N GLU A 47 10.79 1.84 -2.18
CA GLU A 47 11.78 1.60 -3.23
C GLU A 47 12.53 0.26 -3.08
N ASP A 48 12.79 -0.15 -1.84
CA ASP A 48 13.48 -1.39 -1.49
C ASP A 48 12.62 -2.64 -1.73
N ARG A 49 11.29 -2.49 -1.75
CA ARG A 49 10.33 -3.57 -2.03
C ARG A 49 9.68 -3.48 -3.41
N TRP A 50 9.99 -2.45 -4.20
CA TRP A 50 9.47 -2.25 -5.54
C TRP A 50 9.75 -3.44 -6.47
N ASP A 51 11.00 -3.87 -6.55
CA ASP A 51 11.39 -4.99 -7.42
C ASP A 51 10.78 -6.32 -6.96
N GLU A 52 10.59 -6.51 -5.64
CA GLU A 52 9.89 -7.66 -5.07
C GLU A 52 8.42 -7.66 -5.51
N PHE A 53 7.75 -6.51 -5.41
CA PHE A 53 6.36 -6.33 -5.81
C PHE A 53 6.14 -6.61 -7.29
N LEU A 54 6.99 -6.06 -8.17
CA LEU A 54 6.89 -6.30 -9.62
C LEU A 54 7.09 -7.77 -9.98
N ARG A 55 8.03 -8.46 -9.32
CA ARG A 55 8.25 -9.90 -9.55
C ARG A 55 7.06 -10.75 -9.11
N LEU A 56 6.45 -10.43 -7.98
CA LEU A 56 5.33 -11.19 -7.42
C LEU A 56 4.01 -10.96 -8.16
N THR A 57 3.81 -9.74 -8.67
CA THR A 57 2.58 -9.36 -9.39
C THR A 57 2.68 -9.61 -10.90
N GLY A 58 3.91 -9.66 -11.45
CA GLY A 58 4.13 -9.67 -12.90
C GLY A 58 3.73 -8.35 -13.57
N ALA A 59 3.49 -7.29 -12.79
CA ALA A 59 3.03 -6.01 -13.30
C ALA A 59 4.19 -5.30 -14.03
N THR A 60 3.85 -4.58 -15.10
CA THR A 60 4.84 -3.88 -15.91
C THR A 60 4.87 -2.40 -15.50
N PRO A 61 5.97 -1.91 -14.92
CA PRO A 61 6.06 -0.53 -14.50
C PRO A 61 6.17 0.42 -15.71
N GLN A 62 5.62 1.61 -15.57
CA GLN A 62 5.83 2.75 -16.44
C GLN A 62 6.65 3.80 -15.68
N GLY A 63 7.98 3.67 -15.73
CA GLY A 63 8.86 4.47 -14.88
C GLY A 63 8.73 4.08 -13.41
N ASP A 64 8.30 5.03 -12.59
CA ASP A 64 8.11 4.87 -11.14
C ASP A 64 6.65 4.57 -10.76
N GLU A 65 5.80 4.20 -11.71
CA GLU A 65 4.39 3.86 -11.49
C GLU A 65 4.07 2.45 -12.02
N VAL A 66 3.14 1.75 -11.39
CA VAL A 66 2.58 0.49 -11.89
C VAL A 66 1.11 0.35 -11.50
N GLU A 67 0.27 -0.10 -12.43
CA GLU A 67 -1.12 -0.40 -12.10
C GLU A 67 -1.24 -1.86 -11.62
N TYR A 68 -1.89 -2.05 -10.48
CA TYR A 68 -2.20 -3.36 -9.93
C TYR A 68 -3.62 -3.39 -9.37
N ARG A 69 -4.45 -4.31 -9.88
CA ARG A 69 -5.87 -4.47 -9.49
C ARG A 69 -6.70 -3.18 -9.59
N GLY A 70 -6.39 -2.31 -10.55
CA GLY A 70 -7.08 -1.03 -10.75
C GLY A 70 -6.65 0.09 -9.79
N VAL A 71 -5.55 -0.11 -9.07
CA VAL A 71 -4.92 0.89 -8.19
C VAL A 71 -3.54 1.23 -8.74
N SER A 72 -3.20 2.52 -8.79
CA SER A 72 -1.86 2.97 -9.18
C SER A 72 -0.93 2.87 -7.97
N PHE A 73 0.18 2.17 -8.14
CA PHE A 73 1.27 2.12 -7.18
C PHE A 73 2.42 2.98 -7.67
N HIS A 74 2.88 3.92 -6.84
CA HIS A 74 4.07 4.71 -7.12
C HIS A 74 5.24 4.30 -6.24
N LYS A 75 6.39 4.10 -6.88
CA LYS A 75 7.67 3.92 -6.19
C LYS A 75 8.03 5.20 -5.42
N ALA A 76 8.18 5.10 -4.11
CA ALA A 76 8.52 6.23 -3.26
C ALA A 76 9.44 5.82 -2.10
N PRO A 77 10.26 6.75 -1.58
CA PRO A 77 11.06 6.50 -0.39
C PRO A 77 10.16 6.27 0.83
N VAL A 78 10.60 5.41 1.75
CA VAL A 78 9.87 4.96 2.96
C VAL A 78 9.39 6.13 3.87
N THR A 79 9.96 7.32 3.71
CA THR A 79 9.57 8.53 4.46
C THR A 79 8.33 9.24 3.89
N ALA A 80 7.81 8.83 2.74
CA ALA A 80 6.64 9.42 2.11
C ALA A 80 5.36 8.76 2.65
N VAL A 81 4.70 9.41 3.61
CA VAL A 81 3.32 9.10 3.99
C VAL A 81 2.42 10.09 3.26
N VAL A 82 1.75 9.66 2.20
CA VAL A 82 0.66 10.43 1.58
C VAL A 82 -0.45 9.47 1.15
N ALA A 83 -1.44 9.28 2.02
CA ALA A 83 -2.78 8.93 1.55
C ALA A 83 -3.39 10.24 1.02
N GLN A 84 -3.32 10.47 -0.30
CA GLN A 84 -3.95 11.63 -0.92
C GLN A 84 -5.40 11.25 -1.23
N GLU A 85 -6.34 11.64 -0.37
CA GLU A 85 -7.76 11.66 -0.74
C GLU A 85 -7.93 12.65 -1.90
N GLY A 86 -8.55 12.20 -2.99
CA GLY A 86 -8.81 13.00 -4.17
C GLY A 86 -9.58 14.28 -3.85
N PHE A 87 -9.18 15.37 -4.51
CA PHE A 87 -9.73 16.72 -4.39
C PHE A 87 -11.10 16.88 -5.06
#